data_AF-A0A2R6NTF6-F1
#
_entry.id   AF-A0A2R6NTF6-F1
#
_cell.length_a   1.000
_cell.length_b   1.000
_cell.length_c   1.000
_cell.angle_alpha   90.00
_cell.angle_beta   90.00
_cell.angle_gamma   90.00
#
_symmetry.space_group_name_H-M   'P 1'
#
loop_
_entity.id
_entity.type
_entity.pdbx_description
1 polymer ?
#
loop_
_entity_poly.entity_id
_entity_poly.type
_entity_poly.pdbx_seq_one_letter_code
_entity_poly.pdbx_strand_id
1 'polypeptide(L)'
;MALSEEEWVAELLRRITAKHEEKMALDISRNQTVKEISSLEASSKKAADEQPPAPQHRDQAIQVDRQTVDIAIQTDPILAAPAVQSRPLTSAAARPAAQTANAPPQRPAQASESRPANDAGRRRQPTTGRATSYYELPHIPAARRQVLEAFPEVYVPAGSAEDEIEFSRPELSAKLGGGQQGVDGKFGHKLKPLAQKHELSGCIYPQRHLNIWLPRKPGEHGYLFLGLRGPGRDHEKFLTATPRAMFVCEGKSRWRYYGLYTAERNPERDLTMEEWQALPDEFKLGDSSYSAMTLCKRLGGSIYDSLFKSDKPNHDKQVAEIRTDYDEGRLRVPCITLQCVGYNEELIADLKNDAAKSTSSGTNVRKVTLRLGDPSAHASLGKRKRAALAESDSEDNLDIPAAPPRPSGSASLEA
;
A
#
# COMPACT_ATOMS: atom_id res chain seq x y z
N MET A 1 -13.36 -26.81 -37.82
CA MET A 1 -12.04 -27.40 -38.17
C MET A 1 -11.08 -27.00 -37.08
N ALA A 2 -10.48 -27.96 -36.38
CA ALA A 2 -9.46 -27.66 -35.38
C ALA A 2 -8.16 -27.30 -36.12
N LEU A 3 -7.51 -26.20 -35.71
CA LEU A 3 -6.17 -25.87 -36.19
C LEU A 3 -5.20 -27.00 -35.78
N SER A 4 -4.22 -27.29 -36.63
CA SER A 4 -3.14 -28.20 -36.23
C SER A 4 -2.35 -27.58 -35.06
N GLU A 5 -1.64 -28.43 -34.32
CA GLU A 5 -0.78 -27.98 -33.22
C GLU A 5 0.26 -26.94 -33.70
N GLU A 6 0.80 -27.14 -34.91
CA GLU A 6 1.73 -26.20 -35.55
C GLU A 6 1.08 -24.85 -35.88
N GLU A 7 -0.15 -24.85 -36.41
CA GLU A 7 -0.90 -23.62 -36.69
C GLU A 7 -1.22 -22.86 -35.41
N TRP A 8 -1.53 -23.57 -34.32
CA TRP A 8 -1.79 -22.96 -33.02
C TRP A 8 -0.54 -22.31 -32.43
N VAL A 9 0.62 -22.98 -32.50
CA VAL A 9 1.90 -22.42 -32.04
C VAL A 9 2.29 -21.19 -32.87
N ALA A 10 2.13 -21.24 -34.19
CA ALA A 10 2.41 -20.10 -35.06
C ALA A 10 1.51 -18.90 -34.75
N GLU A 11 0.23 -19.12 -34.49
CA GLU A 11 -0.71 -18.07 -34.11
C GLU A 11 -0.40 -17.49 -32.72
N LEU A 12 0.00 -18.33 -31.77
CA LEU A 12 0.44 -17.87 -30.45
C LEU A 12 1.68 -16.97 -30.55
N LEU A 13 2.67 -17.36 -31.35
CA LEU A 13 3.88 -16.56 -31.57
C LEU A 13 3.54 -15.21 -32.23
N ARG A 14 2.66 -15.17 -33.23
CA ARG A 14 2.19 -13.90 -33.82
C ARG A 14 1.57 -12.98 -32.77
N ARG A 15 0.73 -13.52 -31.88
CA ARG A 15 0.09 -12.73 -30.81
C ARG A 15 1.09 -12.20 -29.79
N ILE A 16 2.12 -12.98 -29.47
CA ILE A 16 3.20 -12.54 -28.56
C ILE A 16 3.99 -11.41 -29.21
N THR A 17 4.38 -11.56 -30.49
CA THR A 17 5.12 -10.53 -31.23
C THR A 17 4.30 -9.25 -31.37
N ALA A 18 3.01 -9.35 -31.75
CA ALA A 18 2.13 -8.19 -31.87
C ALA A 18 1.98 -7.43 -30.54
N LYS A 19 1.82 -8.14 -29.42
CA LYS A 19 1.77 -7.50 -28.09
C LYS A 19 3.10 -6.85 -27.69
N HIS A 20 4.22 -7.42 -28.13
CA HIS A 20 5.54 -6.84 -27.88
C HIS A 20 5.76 -5.55 -28.67
N GLU A 21 5.36 -5.53 -29.94
CA GLU A 21 5.40 -4.34 -30.80
C GLU A 21 4.48 -3.23 -30.29
N GLU A 22 3.25 -3.56 -29.87
CA GLU A 22 2.32 -2.61 -29.26
C GLU A 22 2.92 -1.96 -28.00
N LYS A 23 3.55 -2.77 -27.14
CA LYS A 23 4.23 -2.27 -25.94
C LYS A 23 5.40 -1.34 -26.30
N MET A 24 6.23 -1.71 -27.28
CA MET A 24 7.34 -0.85 -27.71
C MET A 24 6.85 0.49 -28.30
N ALA A 25 5.77 0.48 -29.09
CA ALA A 25 5.16 1.70 -29.62
C ALA A 25 4.67 2.62 -28.50
N LEU A 26 4.07 2.06 -27.45
CA LEU A 26 3.57 2.80 -26.30
C LEU A 26 4.72 3.41 -25.46
N ASP A 27 5.83 2.69 -25.30
CA ASP A 27 7.03 3.20 -24.64
C ASP A 27 7.72 4.32 -25.45
N ILE A 28 7.75 4.20 -26.78
CA ILE A 28 8.25 5.28 -27.68
C ILE A 28 7.39 6.54 -27.55
N SER A 29 6.06 6.38 -27.62
CA SER A 29 5.11 7.49 -27.48
C SER A 29 5.27 8.18 -26.12
N ARG A 30 5.36 7.42 -25.03
CA ARG A 30 5.59 7.96 -23.68
C ARG A 30 6.89 8.76 -23.59
N ASN A 31 7.97 8.26 -24.19
CA ASN A 31 9.26 8.95 -24.20
C ASN A 31 9.22 10.25 -25.03
N GLN A 32 8.43 10.30 -26.10
CA GLN A 32 8.20 11.53 -26.86
C GLN A 32 7.45 12.58 -26.02
N THR A 33 6.37 12.19 -25.33
CA THR A 33 5.62 13.10 -24.45
C THR A 33 6.48 13.67 -23.32
N VAL A 34 7.36 12.86 -22.72
CA VAL A 34 8.29 13.35 -21.68
C VAL A 34 9.27 14.38 -22.24
N LYS A 35 9.76 14.19 -23.47
CA LYS A 35 10.64 15.17 -24.13
C LYS A 35 9.91 16.47 -24.43
N GLU A 36 8.65 16.41 -24.88
CA GLU A 36 7.83 17.60 -25.13
C GLU A 36 7.57 18.40 -23.86
N ILE A 37 7.19 17.73 -22.76
CA ILE A 37 6.99 18.39 -21.45
C ILE A 37 8.27 19.07 -20.99
N SER A 38 9.42 18.39 -21.07
CA SER A 38 10.71 18.96 -20.69
C SER A 38 11.09 20.18 -21.56
N SER A 39 10.77 20.14 -22.86
CA SER A 39 10.99 21.27 -23.78
C SER A 39 10.08 22.46 -23.47
N LEU A 40 8.83 22.21 -23.06
CA LEU A 40 7.89 23.26 -22.65
C LEU A 40 8.33 23.92 -21.34
N GLU A 41 8.79 23.13 -20.36
CA GLU A 41 9.34 23.65 -19.10
C GLU A 41 10.58 24.51 -19.34
N ALA A 42 11.50 24.05 -20.20
CA ALA A 42 12.68 24.83 -20.57
C ALA A 42 12.32 26.16 -21.25
N SER A 43 11.33 26.13 -22.15
CA SER A 43 10.83 27.34 -22.84
C SER A 43 10.14 28.30 -21.88
N SER A 44 9.32 27.79 -20.96
CA SER A 44 8.65 28.60 -19.94
C SER A 44 9.66 29.27 -18.98
N LYS A 45 10.74 28.55 -18.62
CA LYS A 45 11.80 29.11 -17.77
C LYS A 45 12.56 30.23 -18.48
N LYS A 46 12.87 30.04 -19.77
CA LYS A 46 13.53 31.07 -20.58
C LYS A 46 12.66 32.31 -20.76
N ALA A 47 11.35 32.13 -20.95
CA ALA A 47 10.40 33.25 -21.02
C ALA A 47 10.30 34.03 -19.69
N ALA A 48 10.41 33.36 -18.55
CA ALA A 48 10.42 34.01 -17.24
C ALA A 48 11.71 34.82 -16.99
N ASP A 49 12.86 34.36 -17.50
CA ASP A 49 14.15 35.05 -17.34
C ASP A 49 14.30 36.25 -18.31
N GLU A 50 13.62 36.25 -19.46
CA GLU A 50 13.64 37.37 -20.43
C GLU A 50 12.62 38.47 -20.12
N GLN A 51 11.74 38.28 -19.13
CA GLN A 51 10.78 39.30 -18.74
C GLN A 51 11.51 40.39 -17.92
N PRO A 52 11.64 41.63 -18.42
CA PRO A 52 12.34 42.69 -17.70
C PRO A 52 11.64 42.96 -16.36
N PRO A 53 12.38 43.24 -15.28
CA PRO A 53 11.80 43.52 -13.98
C PRO A 53 10.81 44.69 -14.13
N ALA A 54 9.54 44.40 -13.87
CA ALA A 54 8.47 45.39 -14.01
C ALA A 54 8.83 46.65 -13.18
N PRO A 55 8.66 47.86 -13.76
CA PRO A 55 8.88 49.09 -13.02
C PRO A 55 7.93 49.13 -11.82
N GLN A 56 8.49 49.31 -10.63
CA GLN A 56 7.74 49.46 -9.38
C GLN A 56 7.02 50.81 -9.39
N HIS A 57 5.85 50.88 -10.03
CA HIS A 57 4.92 51.99 -9.84
C HIS A 57 4.11 51.74 -8.57
N ARG A 58 4.52 52.47 -7.54
CA ARG A 58 3.80 52.66 -6.30
C ARG A 58 2.63 53.61 -6.56
N ASP A 59 1.46 53.23 -6.05
CA ASP A 59 0.25 54.04 -5.87
C ASP A 59 -0.42 54.63 -7.12
N GLN A 60 -1.49 53.99 -7.60
CA GLN A 60 -2.79 54.66 -7.79
C GLN A 60 -3.97 53.69 -8.05
N ALA A 61 -5.04 54.01 -7.35
CA ALA A 61 -6.45 53.65 -7.41
C ALA A 61 -7.11 53.17 -8.72
N ILE A 62 -8.03 52.20 -8.53
CA ILE A 62 -9.43 52.13 -9.01
C ILE A 62 -9.75 51.64 -10.45
N GLN A 63 -10.66 50.65 -10.48
CA GLN A 63 -11.70 50.27 -11.47
C GLN A 63 -11.38 49.45 -12.73
N VAL A 64 -12.20 48.39 -12.87
CA VAL A 64 -12.78 47.79 -14.11
C VAL A 64 -11.75 47.09 -15.00
N ASP A 65 -11.83 45.80 -15.33
CA ASP A 65 -12.93 45.14 -16.01
C ASP A 65 -12.82 43.61 -15.85
N ARG A 66 -13.95 42.92 -15.65
CA ARG A 66 -14.03 41.45 -15.70
C ARG A 66 -14.49 41.08 -17.10
N GLN A 67 -13.54 40.91 -18.01
CA GLN A 67 -13.80 40.21 -19.27
C GLN A 67 -13.47 38.72 -19.12
N THR A 68 -14.54 37.95 -19.09
CA THR A 68 -14.66 36.53 -19.40
C THR A 68 -13.88 36.17 -20.68
N VAL A 69 -13.02 35.15 -20.59
CA VAL A 69 -12.57 34.39 -21.75
C VAL A 69 -13.20 33.01 -21.63
N ASP A 70 -14.29 32.85 -22.39
CA ASP A 70 -14.85 31.55 -22.74
C ASP A 70 -13.84 30.83 -23.64
N ILE A 71 -13.31 29.69 -23.16
CA ILE A 71 -12.63 28.72 -24.02
C ILE A 71 -13.68 27.67 -24.38
N ALA A 72 -14.26 27.84 -25.57
CA ALA A 72 -15.07 26.85 -26.23
C ALA A 72 -14.19 25.62 -26.55
N ILE A 73 -14.45 24.51 -25.88
CA ILE A 73 -13.95 23.20 -26.28
C ILE A 73 -14.89 22.70 -27.37
N GLN A 74 -14.43 22.77 -28.61
CA GLN A 74 -15.07 22.22 -29.78
C GLN A 74 -14.76 20.72 -29.83
N THR A 75 -15.69 19.89 -29.36
CA THR A 75 -15.65 18.43 -29.56
C THR A 75 -16.45 18.05 -30.81
N ASP A 76 -15.77 17.50 -31.80
CA ASP A 76 -16.37 16.83 -32.95
C ASP A 76 -17.12 15.54 -32.53
N PRO A 77 -18.29 15.24 -33.11
CA PRO A 77 -19.03 14.01 -32.84
C PRO A 77 -18.53 12.86 -33.72
N ILE A 78 -17.88 11.87 -33.11
CA ILE A 78 -17.55 10.61 -33.78
C ILE A 78 -18.71 9.62 -33.64
N LEU A 79 -19.38 9.43 -34.78
CA LEU A 79 -19.92 8.19 -35.36
C LEU A 79 -20.48 7.12 -34.40
N ALA A 80 -21.81 7.06 -34.43
CA ALA A 80 -22.63 5.93 -34.05
C ALA A 80 -22.32 4.67 -34.88
N ALA A 81 -22.35 3.51 -34.22
CA ALA A 81 -22.48 2.19 -34.83
C ALA A 81 -23.37 1.29 -33.93
N PRO A 82 -24.03 0.28 -34.50
CA PRO A 82 -25.46 0.04 -34.25
C PRO A 82 -25.78 -1.00 -33.19
N ALA A 83 -27.03 -0.88 -32.71
CA ALA A 83 -27.72 -1.80 -31.82
C ALA A 83 -27.75 -3.24 -32.35
N VAL A 84 -27.28 -4.18 -31.54
CA VAL A 84 -27.52 -5.62 -31.72
C VAL A 84 -28.75 -5.99 -30.92
N GLN A 85 -29.79 -6.40 -31.65
CA GLN A 85 -31.03 -6.95 -31.15
C GLN A 85 -30.79 -8.34 -30.53
N SER A 86 -31.08 -8.51 -29.25
CA SER A 86 -31.28 -9.83 -28.64
C SER A 86 -32.77 -10.11 -28.46
N ARG A 87 -33.24 -11.15 -29.17
CA ARG A 87 -34.59 -11.70 -29.09
C ARG A 87 -34.85 -12.37 -27.72
N PRO A 88 -36.11 -12.41 -27.27
CA PRO A 88 -36.49 -13.07 -26.01
C PRO A 88 -36.72 -14.57 -26.22
N LEU A 89 -36.26 -15.39 -25.27
CA LEU A 89 -36.71 -16.77 -25.10
C LEU A 89 -37.72 -16.82 -23.96
N THR A 90 -38.92 -17.26 -24.33
CA THR A 90 -40.07 -17.53 -23.48
C THR A 90 -40.00 -18.93 -22.87
N SER A 91 -40.61 -19.07 -21.67
CA SER A 91 -41.41 -20.23 -21.23
C SER A 91 -40.65 -21.54 -20.90
N ALA A 92 -40.91 -22.30 -19.84
CA ALA A 92 -41.89 -22.31 -18.76
C ALA A 92 -41.47 -23.33 -17.67
N ALA A 93 -42.26 -23.36 -16.58
CA ALA A 93 -42.45 -24.44 -15.60
C ALA A 93 -41.39 -24.57 -14.49
N ALA A 94 -41.70 -24.80 -13.20
CA ALA A 94 -42.96 -25.05 -12.51
C ALA A 94 -42.80 -24.66 -11.02
N ARG A 95 -43.88 -24.15 -10.42
CA ARG A 95 -44.06 -24.02 -8.96
C ARG A 95 -44.65 -25.31 -8.40
N PRO A 96 -44.40 -25.61 -7.12
CA PRO A 96 -45.51 -26.01 -6.27
C PRO A 96 -45.61 -25.19 -4.98
N ALA A 97 -46.81 -25.27 -4.44
CA ALA A 97 -47.39 -24.48 -3.36
C ALA A 97 -47.08 -25.02 -1.96
N ALA A 98 -47.08 -24.12 -0.98
CA ALA A 98 -47.42 -24.35 0.44
C ALA A 98 -47.88 -22.97 0.98
N GLN A 99 -49.17 -22.69 1.18
CA GLN A 99 -50.06 -23.04 2.30
C GLN A 99 -49.56 -22.66 3.72
N THR A 100 -50.12 -21.53 4.18
CA THR A 100 -50.81 -21.28 5.48
C THR A 100 -50.07 -21.43 6.82
N ALA A 101 -49.95 -20.31 7.54
CA ALA A 101 -50.49 -20.06 8.91
C ALA A 101 -50.09 -18.63 9.34
N ASN A 102 -51.00 -17.65 9.34
CA ASN A 102 -51.79 -17.18 10.50
C ASN A 102 -50.98 -16.95 11.79
N ALA A 103 -50.65 -15.68 12.06
CA ALA A 103 -50.34 -15.18 13.41
C ALA A 103 -50.97 -13.78 13.63
N PRO A 104 -51.43 -13.43 14.85
CA PRO A 104 -52.37 -12.33 15.09
C PRO A 104 -51.70 -10.98 15.41
N PRO A 105 -52.44 -9.85 15.29
CA PRO A 105 -51.91 -8.51 15.53
C PRO A 105 -51.95 -8.16 17.02
N GLN A 106 -50.85 -7.60 17.55
CA GLN A 106 -50.86 -6.92 18.85
C GLN A 106 -50.67 -5.40 18.69
N ARG A 107 -51.60 -4.71 19.37
CA ARG A 107 -51.85 -3.28 19.59
C ARG A 107 -50.67 -2.29 19.55
N PRO A 108 -50.95 -1.03 19.16
CA PRO A 108 -50.11 0.12 19.48
C PRO A 108 -50.42 0.62 20.90
N ALA A 109 -49.37 0.92 21.68
CA ALA A 109 -49.48 1.71 22.91
C ALA A 109 -48.78 3.05 22.69
N GLN A 110 -49.54 4.11 22.94
CA GLN A 110 -49.16 5.50 22.85
C GLN A 110 -48.27 5.94 24.02
N ALA A 111 -47.45 6.95 23.72
CA ALA A 111 -47.09 8.10 24.55
C ALA A 111 -46.40 7.90 25.91
N SER A 112 -45.16 8.37 25.98
CA SER A 112 -44.79 9.34 27.00
C SER A 112 -43.61 10.19 26.52
N GLU A 113 -43.92 11.41 26.08
CA GLU A 113 -42.99 12.52 26.00
C GLU A 113 -42.49 12.88 27.41
N SER A 114 -41.18 12.94 27.58
CA SER A 114 -40.57 13.69 28.68
C SER A 114 -39.41 14.52 28.14
N ARG A 115 -39.57 15.82 28.36
CA ARG A 115 -38.75 16.97 27.93
C ARG A 115 -37.26 16.89 28.28
N PRO A 116 -36.43 17.70 27.60
CA PRO A 116 -34.97 17.72 27.74
C PRO A 116 -34.53 18.55 28.94
N ALA A 117 -33.55 18.05 29.69
CA ALA A 117 -32.76 18.87 30.61
C ALA A 117 -31.41 19.16 29.95
N ASN A 118 -31.15 20.45 29.76
CA ASN A 118 -29.86 21.00 29.35
C ASN A 118 -28.80 20.64 30.39
N ASP A 119 -27.93 19.69 30.09
CA ASP A 119 -26.65 19.51 30.79
C ASP A 119 -25.51 19.95 29.85
N ALA A 120 -25.27 21.26 29.87
CA ALA A 120 -24.15 21.87 29.21
C ALA A 120 -22.91 21.75 30.11
N GLY A 121 -21.85 21.11 29.61
CA GLY A 121 -20.50 21.53 29.97
C GLY A 121 -19.58 20.57 30.72
N ARG A 122 -19.87 19.26 30.81
CA ARG A 122 -18.82 18.28 31.16
C ARG A 122 -18.39 17.49 29.94
N ARG A 123 -17.27 17.93 29.36
CA ARG A 123 -16.45 17.19 28.39
C ARG A 123 -15.99 15.89 29.04
N ARG A 124 -16.86 14.87 29.02
CA ARG A 124 -16.53 13.50 29.42
C ARG A 124 -15.41 13.06 28.49
N GLN A 125 -14.21 12.89 29.05
CA GLN A 125 -13.18 12.14 28.36
C GLN A 125 -13.79 10.78 28.00
N PRO A 126 -13.63 10.31 26.75
CA PRO A 126 -14.10 8.98 26.39
C PRO A 126 -13.38 8.00 27.30
N THR A 127 -14.11 7.41 28.24
CA THR A 127 -13.66 6.26 29.01
C THR A 127 -13.16 5.24 28.00
N THR A 128 -11.88 4.91 28.09
CA THR A 128 -11.19 3.88 27.32
C THR A 128 -12.11 2.68 27.18
N GLY A 129 -12.71 2.57 26.00
CA GLY A 129 -13.70 1.54 25.70
C GLY A 129 -13.07 0.20 26.01
N ARG A 130 -13.75 -0.53 26.90
CA ARG A 130 -13.63 -1.98 27.10
C ARG A 130 -13.25 -2.61 25.78
N ALA A 131 -12.08 -3.28 25.74
CA ALA A 131 -11.54 -3.96 24.57
C ALA A 131 -12.69 -4.61 23.82
N THR A 132 -13.05 -4.01 22.68
CA THR A 132 -14.09 -4.51 21.79
C THR A 132 -13.72 -5.96 21.57
N SER A 133 -14.58 -6.86 22.04
CA SER A 133 -14.55 -8.30 21.79
C SER A 133 -13.96 -8.49 20.41
N TYR A 134 -12.71 -8.94 20.32
CA TYR A 134 -12.06 -9.19 19.04
C TYR A 134 -13.04 -10.08 18.29
N TYR A 135 -13.66 -9.50 17.27
CA TYR A 135 -14.70 -10.12 16.47
C TYR A 135 -14.29 -11.55 16.22
N GLU A 136 -15.21 -12.49 16.41
CA GLU A 136 -14.97 -13.91 16.13
C GLU A 136 -14.36 -13.99 14.74
N LEU A 137 -13.03 -14.17 14.69
CA LEU A 137 -12.29 -13.90 13.47
C LEU A 137 -12.83 -14.85 12.42
N PRO A 138 -13.13 -14.34 11.21
CA PRO A 138 -13.70 -15.15 10.15
C PRO A 138 -12.87 -16.42 9.97
N HIS A 139 -13.58 -17.54 10.00
CA HIS A 139 -12.99 -18.87 9.97
C HIS A 139 -12.21 -19.04 8.66
N ILE A 140 -10.95 -19.50 8.76
CA ILE A 140 -10.16 -19.85 7.59
C ILE A 140 -10.84 -21.04 6.91
N PRO A 141 -11.20 -20.95 5.60
CA PRO A 141 -11.86 -22.02 4.87
C PRO A 141 -11.17 -23.38 5.06
N ALA A 142 -11.95 -24.46 5.13
CA ALA A 142 -11.43 -25.79 5.47
C ALA A 142 -10.29 -26.24 4.55
N ALA A 143 -10.38 -25.99 3.24
CA ALA A 143 -9.33 -26.33 2.28
C ALA A 143 -8.00 -25.60 2.58
N ARG A 144 -8.06 -24.31 2.96
CA ARG A 144 -6.87 -23.54 3.36
C ARG A 144 -6.31 -24.01 4.69
N ARG A 145 -7.19 -24.34 5.64
CA ARG A 145 -6.77 -24.89 6.93
C ARG A 145 -5.99 -26.19 6.79
N GLN A 146 -6.44 -27.09 5.93
CA GLN A 146 -5.73 -28.35 5.66
C GLN A 146 -4.30 -28.10 5.15
N VAL A 147 -4.08 -27.06 4.35
CA VAL A 147 -2.73 -26.66 3.91
C VAL A 147 -1.89 -26.20 5.09
N LEU A 148 -2.46 -25.40 6.01
CA LEU A 148 -1.74 -24.94 7.19
C LEU A 148 -1.44 -26.08 8.17
N GLU A 149 -2.38 -27.00 8.37
CA GLU A 149 -2.24 -28.18 9.26
C GLU A 149 -1.21 -29.19 8.73
N ALA A 150 -0.93 -29.19 7.42
CA ALA A 150 0.11 -30.02 6.83
C ALA A 150 1.54 -29.53 7.15
N PHE A 151 1.69 -28.30 7.64
CA PHE A 151 3.00 -27.78 8.03
C PHE A 151 3.42 -28.28 9.42
N PRO A 152 4.73 -28.45 9.67
CA PRO A 152 5.22 -28.85 10.99
C PRO A 152 4.96 -27.79 12.06
N GLU A 153 4.48 -28.21 13.23
CA GLU A 153 4.31 -27.32 14.38
C GLU A 153 5.66 -26.76 14.84
N VAL A 154 5.73 -25.45 15.05
CA VAL A 154 6.93 -24.77 15.55
C VAL A 154 6.81 -24.58 17.06
N TYR A 155 7.74 -25.16 17.81
CA TYR A 155 7.83 -24.95 19.24
C TYR A 155 8.25 -23.51 19.55
N VAL A 156 7.44 -22.83 20.37
CA VAL A 156 7.78 -21.52 20.95
C VAL A 156 7.89 -21.71 22.46
N PRO A 157 9.08 -21.51 23.06
CA PRO A 157 9.24 -21.70 24.49
C PRO A 157 8.31 -20.82 25.30
N ALA A 158 7.79 -21.40 26.38
CA ALA A 158 6.91 -20.72 27.32
C ALA A 158 7.61 -19.49 27.93
N GLY A 159 6.88 -18.39 28.10
CA GLY A 159 7.41 -17.10 28.53
C GLY A 159 7.91 -16.22 27.37
N SER A 160 8.50 -16.80 26.32
CA SER A 160 9.03 -16.03 25.18
C SER A 160 7.93 -15.41 24.30
N ALA A 161 6.72 -15.96 24.34
CA ALA A 161 5.52 -15.40 23.68
C ALA A 161 4.64 -14.56 24.61
N GLU A 162 4.76 -14.74 25.94
CA GLU A 162 3.94 -14.04 26.93
C GLU A 162 4.55 -12.69 27.33
N ASP A 163 5.87 -12.55 27.20
CA ASP A 163 6.52 -11.25 27.24
C ASP A 163 5.97 -10.39 26.09
N GLU A 164 5.03 -9.48 26.39
CA GLU A 164 4.41 -8.52 25.46
C GLU A 164 5.43 -7.48 24.96
N ILE A 165 6.52 -7.93 24.34
CA ILE A 165 7.57 -7.04 23.85
C ILE A 165 7.08 -6.46 22.56
N GLU A 166 6.79 -5.18 22.65
CA GLU A 166 6.30 -4.39 21.55
C GLU A 166 7.38 -3.42 21.10
N PHE A 167 7.62 -3.43 19.80
CA PHE A 167 8.52 -2.50 19.14
C PHE A 167 7.72 -1.47 18.37
N SER A 168 8.26 -0.27 18.24
CA SER A 168 7.79 0.67 17.22
C SER A 168 8.46 0.36 15.89
N ARG A 169 7.79 0.72 14.79
CA ARG A 169 8.36 0.54 13.46
C ARG A 169 9.65 1.34 13.21
N PRO A 170 9.79 2.59 13.68
CA PRO A 170 11.06 3.31 13.60
C PRO A 170 12.20 2.61 14.32
N GLU A 171 11.96 2.00 15.49
CA GLU A 171 12.98 1.23 16.22
C GLU A 171 13.43 0.00 15.43
N LEU A 172 12.48 -0.79 14.88
CA LEU A 172 12.81 -1.95 14.05
C LEU A 172 13.60 -1.55 12.80
N SER A 173 13.19 -0.46 12.13
CA SER A 173 13.89 0.06 10.96
C SER A 173 15.30 0.55 11.28
N ALA A 174 15.50 1.19 12.44
CA ALA A 174 16.82 1.64 12.87
C ALA A 174 17.79 0.47 13.15
N LYS A 175 17.29 -0.61 13.77
CA LYS A 175 18.08 -1.76 14.22
C LYS A 175 18.29 -2.82 13.15
N LEU A 176 17.25 -3.17 12.41
CA LEU A 176 17.27 -4.23 11.40
C LEU A 176 17.43 -3.68 9.97
N GLY A 177 17.04 -2.43 9.75
CA GLY A 177 16.99 -1.82 8.43
C GLY A 177 15.61 -1.91 7.78
N GLY A 178 15.56 -1.66 6.47
CA GLY A 178 14.33 -1.69 5.68
C GLY A 178 13.46 -0.44 5.84
N GLY A 179 12.46 -0.33 4.96
CA GLY A 179 11.57 0.83 4.89
C GLY A 179 10.57 0.94 6.04
N GLN A 180 10.31 2.17 6.48
CA GLN A 180 9.24 2.48 7.43
C GLN A 180 7.83 2.35 6.83
N GLN A 181 7.74 2.19 5.51
CA GLN A 181 6.48 2.12 4.78
C GLN A 181 6.38 0.77 4.06
N GLY A 182 5.17 0.20 4.01
CA GLY A 182 4.86 -1.05 3.31
C GLY A 182 4.80 -2.29 4.21
N VAL A 183 4.36 -3.42 3.66
CA VAL A 183 4.28 -4.69 4.41
C VAL A 183 5.61 -5.46 4.34
N ASP A 184 6.29 -5.47 3.20
CA ASP A 184 7.59 -6.14 3.00
C ASP A 184 8.74 -5.13 3.13
N GLY A 185 9.44 -5.16 4.25
CA GLY A 185 10.64 -4.37 4.52
C GLY A 185 11.89 -5.12 4.10
N LYS A 186 12.24 -5.05 2.80
CA LYS A 186 13.52 -5.57 2.29
C LYS A 186 14.68 -4.75 2.83
N PHE A 187 15.77 -5.42 3.20
CA PHE A 187 16.99 -4.74 3.59
C PHE A 187 17.80 -4.33 2.36
N GLY A 188 18.52 -3.22 2.46
CA GLY A 188 19.46 -2.80 1.42
C GLY A 188 20.71 -3.67 1.41
N HIS A 189 21.60 -3.43 0.45
CA HIS A 189 22.87 -4.18 0.31
C HIS A 189 23.75 -4.15 1.56
N LYS A 190 23.70 -3.06 2.34
CA LYS A 190 24.40 -2.94 3.63
C LYS A 190 23.45 -3.34 4.76
N LEU A 191 23.51 -4.61 5.15
CA LEU A 191 22.76 -5.11 6.30
C LEU A 191 23.20 -4.40 7.58
N LYS A 192 22.25 -4.14 8.47
CA LYS A 192 22.57 -3.68 9.83
C LYS A 192 23.23 -4.82 10.61
N PRO A 193 24.12 -4.54 11.58
CA PRO A 193 24.82 -5.58 12.33
C PRO A 193 23.88 -6.63 12.93
N LEU A 194 22.73 -6.20 13.45
CA LEU A 194 21.76 -7.12 14.05
C LEU A 194 21.05 -7.99 13.00
N ALA A 195 20.67 -7.41 11.86
CA ALA A 195 20.09 -8.19 10.75
C ALA A 195 21.10 -9.20 10.18
N GLN A 196 22.38 -8.81 10.07
CA GLN A 196 23.45 -9.71 9.63
C GLN A 196 23.70 -10.84 10.63
N LYS A 197 23.74 -10.54 11.93
CA LYS A 197 23.92 -11.53 13.01
C LYS A 197 22.86 -12.63 12.94
N HIS A 198 21.62 -12.26 12.65
CA HIS A 198 20.48 -13.17 12.59
C HIS A 198 20.13 -13.64 11.17
N GLU A 199 21.03 -13.43 10.21
CA GLU A 199 20.89 -13.84 8.80
C GLU A 199 19.57 -13.41 8.14
N LEU A 200 19.06 -12.26 8.55
CA LEU A 200 17.79 -11.74 8.06
C LEU A 200 18.00 -11.02 6.73
N SER A 201 17.23 -11.42 5.72
CA SER A 201 17.19 -10.73 4.41
C SER A 201 16.08 -9.67 4.32
N GLY A 202 15.16 -9.66 5.29
CA GLY A 202 14.08 -8.69 5.39
C GLY A 202 13.07 -9.04 6.48
N CYS A 203 12.12 -8.13 6.69
CA CYS A 203 11.01 -8.32 7.62
C CYS A 203 9.66 -8.11 6.94
N ILE A 204 8.61 -8.75 7.48
CA ILE A 204 7.22 -8.46 7.13
C ILE A 204 6.49 -7.83 8.32
N TYR A 205 5.73 -6.78 8.00
CA TYR A 205 5.04 -5.90 8.94
C TYR A 205 3.53 -5.86 8.64
N PRO A 206 2.78 -6.96 8.82
CA PRO A 206 1.35 -6.93 8.56
C PRO A 206 0.54 -6.34 9.71
N GLN A 207 -0.55 -5.68 9.35
CA GLN A 207 -1.54 -5.16 10.30
C GLN A 207 -2.72 -6.11 10.41
N ARG A 208 -3.10 -6.50 11.62
CA ARG A 208 -4.13 -7.53 11.86
C ARG A 208 -5.51 -7.16 11.30
N HIS A 209 -5.92 -5.90 11.40
CA HIS A 209 -7.22 -5.46 10.87
C HIS A 209 -7.31 -5.51 9.33
N LEU A 210 -6.17 -5.47 8.63
CA LEU A 210 -6.10 -5.63 7.17
C LEU A 210 -5.78 -7.08 6.76
N ASN A 211 -5.55 -7.98 7.72
CA ASN A 211 -5.12 -9.35 7.49
C ASN A 211 -5.73 -10.27 8.56
N ILE A 212 -7.00 -10.56 8.38
CA ILE A 212 -7.83 -11.35 9.30
C ILE A 212 -7.37 -12.81 9.47
N TRP A 213 -6.56 -13.34 8.54
CA TRP A 213 -6.03 -14.71 8.56
C TRP A 213 -4.56 -14.80 8.99
N LEU A 214 -4.00 -13.74 9.60
CA LEU A 214 -2.68 -13.83 10.23
C LEU A 214 -2.67 -14.87 11.35
N PRO A 215 -1.49 -15.47 11.65
CA PRO A 215 -1.30 -16.29 12.84
C PRO A 215 -1.84 -15.60 14.09
N ARG A 216 -2.47 -16.35 15.00
CA ARG A 216 -3.10 -15.78 16.21
C ARG A 216 -2.08 -15.64 17.33
N LYS A 217 -1.11 -16.56 17.40
CA LYS A 217 0.03 -16.52 18.33
C LYS A 217 1.35 -16.73 17.58
N PRO A 218 2.49 -16.39 18.19
CA PRO A 218 3.80 -16.75 17.65
C PRO A 218 3.92 -18.25 17.37
N GLY A 219 4.67 -18.61 16.32
CA GLY A 219 4.87 -20.01 15.90
C GLY A 219 3.76 -20.61 15.02
N GLU A 220 2.57 -20.02 14.98
CA GLU A 220 1.48 -20.51 14.13
C GLU A 220 1.66 -20.17 12.64
N HIS A 221 1.00 -20.94 11.78
CA HIS A 221 0.92 -20.67 10.36
C HIS A 221 -0.29 -19.79 10.02
N GLY A 222 -0.32 -19.20 8.83
CA GLY A 222 -1.44 -18.35 8.44
C GLY A 222 -1.40 -17.87 7.01
N TYR A 223 -2.17 -16.82 6.74
CA TYR A 223 -2.21 -16.16 5.46
C TYR A 223 -2.06 -14.64 5.60
N LEU A 224 -1.48 -14.03 4.58
CA LEU A 224 -1.28 -12.59 4.48
C LEU A 224 -1.91 -12.07 3.19
N PHE A 225 -2.65 -10.99 3.28
CA PHE A 225 -3.27 -10.33 2.13
C PHE A 225 -2.44 -9.12 1.70
N LEU A 226 -2.13 -9.02 0.41
CA LEU A 226 -1.44 -7.85 -0.13
C LEU A 226 -2.36 -7.01 -1.00
N GLY A 227 -2.56 -5.75 -0.65
CA GLY A 227 -3.33 -4.83 -1.49
C GLY A 227 -2.82 -4.80 -2.95
N LEU A 228 -3.77 -4.78 -3.90
CA LEU A 228 -3.51 -4.90 -5.34
C LEU A 228 -2.90 -3.66 -5.99
N ARG A 229 -2.23 -3.90 -7.13
CA ARG A 229 -2.02 -2.98 -8.27
C ARG A 229 -1.80 -1.49 -7.92
N GLY A 230 -0.78 -1.22 -7.12
CA GLY A 230 -0.12 0.08 -7.09
C GLY A 230 1.15 0.09 -7.95
N PRO A 231 1.77 1.26 -8.18
CA PRO A 231 3.05 1.37 -8.87
C PRO A 231 4.16 0.52 -8.23
N GLY A 232 4.03 0.20 -6.94
CA GLY A 232 4.96 -0.68 -6.20
C GLY A 232 4.88 -2.17 -6.53
N ARG A 233 3.97 -2.60 -7.42
CA ARG A 233 3.81 -3.99 -7.87
C ARG A 233 3.75 -5.02 -6.74
N ASP A 234 3.08 -4.68 -5.64
CA ASP A 234 3.01 -5.55 -4.45
C ASP A 234 2.45 -6.95 -4.76
N HIS A 235 1.54 -7.05 -5.73
CA HIS A 235 1.05 -8.34 -6.22
C HIS A 235 2.17 -9.25 -6.75
N GLU A 236 3.24 -8.74 -7.35
CA GLU A 236 4.36 -9.55 -7.86
C GLU A 236 5.33 -10.02 -6.75
N LYS A 237 5.08 -9.66 -5.48
CA LYS A 237 5.93 -10.06 -4.37
C LYS A 237 5.63 -11.50 -3.93
N PHE A 238 6.67 -12.15 -3.41
CA PHE A 238 6.60 -13.50 -2.83
C PHE A 238 6.20 -14.60 -3.81
N LEU A 239 6.31 -14.41 -5.12
CA LEU A 239 6.12 -15.48 -6.11
C LEU A 239 7.10 -16.65 -5.90
N THR A 240 8.21 -16.39 -5.22
CA THR A 240 9.15 -17.41 -4.73
C THR A 240 9.11 -17.40 -3.21
N ALA A 241 9.11 -18.60 -2.63
CA ALA A 241 9.25 -18.81 -1.19
C ALA A 241 10.43 -17.99 -0.65
N THR A 242 10.12 -17.03 0.22
CA THR A 242 11.10 -16.05 0.71
C THR A 242 11.10 -16.01 2.24
N PRO A 243 12.24 -16.25 2.91
CA PRO A 243 12.33 -16.19 4.37
C PRO A 243 12.26 -14.74 4.87
N ARG A 244 11.46 -14.50 5.91
CA ARG A 244 11.24 -13.19 6.54
C ARG A 244 11.01 -13.33 8.04
N ALA A 245 11.57 -12.40 8.82
CA ALA A 245 11.13 -12.19 10.20
C ALA A 245 9.78 -11.48 10.19
N MET A 246 8.79 -11.97 10.95
CA MET A 246 7.46 -11.35 10.99
C MET A 246 7.23 -10.60 12.30
N PHE A 247 6.75 -9.36 12.14
CA PHE A 247 6.27 -8.54 13.24
C PHE A 247 4.82 -8.12 12.96
N VAL A 248 3.89 -8.48 13.83
CA VAL A 248 2.45 -8.19 13.64
C VAL A 248 2.05 -6.97 14.47
N CYS A 249 1.29 -6.06 13.87
CA CYS A 249 0.76 -4.89 14.57
C CYS A 249 -0.54 -5.24 15.31
N GLU A 250 -0.50 -5.19 16.64
CA GLU A 250 -1.66 -5.35 17.53
C GLU A 250 -2.10 -3.97 18.02
N GLY A 251 -2.83 -3.23 17.18
CA GLY A 251 -3.35 -1.90 17.52
C GLY A 251 -2.61 -0.75 16.84
N LYS A 252 -2.42 0.37 17.56
CA LYS A 252 -1.97 1.67 17.01
C LYS A 252 -0.44 1.82 17.04
N SER A 253 0.28 1.01 16.28
CA SER A 253 1.74 1.12 16.01
C SER A 253 2.68 0.33 16.93
N ARG A 254 2.18 -0.72 17.57
CA ARG A 254 2.98 -1.62 18.40
C ARG A 254 3.11 -2.97 17.71
N TRP A 255 4.35 -3.37 17.49
CA TRP A 255 4.72 -4.50 16.65
C TRP A 255 5.32 -5.60 17.52
N ARG A 256 4.69 -6.76 17.53
CA ARG A 256 5.16 -7.94 18.28
C ARG A 256 5.80 -8.92 17.32
N TYR A 257 6.90 -9.55 17.72
CA TYR A 257 7.56 -10.59 16.93
C TYR A 257 6.76 -11.90 16.96
N TYR A 258 6.53 -12.51 15.80
CA TYR A 258 5.73 -13.73 15.66
C TYR A 258 6.53 -14.95 15.19
N GLY A 259 7.80 -14.77 14.83
CA GLY A 259 8.69 -15.83 14.36
C GLY A 259 9.35 -15.54 13.00
N LEU A 260 10.04 -16.56 12.50
CA LEU A 260 10.60 -16.62 11.15
C LEU A 260 9.63 -17.37 10.24
N TYR A 261 9.36 -16.82 9.07
CA TYR A 261 8.38 -17.34 8.13
C TYR A 261 8.97 -17.48 6.74
N THR A 262 8.59 -18.56 6.06
CA THR A 262 8.64 -18.64 4.61
C THR A 262 7.33 -18.08 4.06
N ALA A 263 7.42 -16.96 3.35
CA ALA A 263 6.30 -16.32 2.70
C ALA A 263 6.30 -16.66 1.21
N GLU A 264 5.20 -17.26 0.74
CA GLU A 264 5.04 -17.67 -0.65
C GLU A 264 3.64 -17.35 -1.17
N ARG A 265 3.56 -16.79 -2.38
CA ARG A 265 2.33 -16.53 -3.12
C ARG A 265 2.25 -17.50 -4.29
N ASN A 266 1.21 -18.32 -4.29
CA ASN A 266 0.73 -18.98 -5.50
C ASN A 266 -0.47 -18.17 -6.04
N PRO A 267 -0.36 -17.48 -7.19
CA PRO A 267 -1.46 -16.68 -7.75
C PRO A 267 -2.74 -17.47 -8.01
N GLU A 268 -2.65 -18.78 -8.27
CA GLU A 268 -3.82 -19.65 -8.43
C GLU A 268 -4.59 -19.85 -7.12
N ARG A 269 -3.94 -19.56 -5.99
CA ARG A 269 -4.49 -19.63 -4.62
C ARG A 269 -4.74 -18.26 -4.01
N ASP A 270 -4.76 -17.19 -4.81
CA ASP A 270 -5.39 -15.94 -4.41
C ASP A 270 -6.85 -16.20 -3.99
N LEU A 271 -7.44 -15.32 -3.18
CA LEU A 271 -8.81 -15.55 -2.68
C LEU A 271 -9.78 -15.72 -3.83
N THR A 272 -10.63 -16.74 -3.71
CA THR A 272 -11.76 -16.91 -4.62
C THR A 272 -12.83 -15.85 -4.33
N MET A 273 -13.78 -15.70 -5.25
CA MET A 273 -14.90 -14.79 -5.08
C MET A 273 -15.76 -15.21 -3.89
N GLU A 274 -15.95 -16.51 -3.69
CA GLU A 274 -16.72 -17.09 -2.59
C GLU A 274 -16.03 -16.83 -1.24
N GLU A 275 -14.70 -17.02 -1.18
CA GLU A 275 -13.90 -16.71 0.01
C GLU A 275 -13.94 -15.23 0.35
N TRP A 276 -13.84 -14.36 -0.67
CA TRP A 276 -14.00 -12.92 -0.49
C TRP A 276 -15.40 -12.60 0.05
N GLN A 277 -16.46 -13.12 -0.56
CA GLN A 277 -17.85 -12.90 -0.13
C GLN A 277 -18.10 -13.38 1.30
N ALA A 278 -17.41 -14.42 1.77
CA ALA A 278 -17.49 -14.90 3.15
C ALA A 278 -16.79 -13.99 4.18
N LEU A 279 -15.97 -13.01 3.75
CA LEU A 279 -15.32 -12.09 4.68
C LEU A 279 -16.32 -11.06 5.25
N PRO A 280 -16.10 -10.56 6.49
CA PRO A 280 -16.96 -9.55 7.10
C PRO A 280 -16.99 -8.25 6.29
N ASP A 281 -18.13 -7.56 6.31
CA ASP A 281 -18.28 -6.31 5.57
C ASP A 281 -17.39 -5.19 6.13
N GLU A 282 -17.06 -5.20 7.42
CA GLU A 282 -16.12 -4.25 8.04
C GLU A 282 -14.70 -4.40 7.51
N PHE A 283 -14.35 -5.60 7.06
CA PHE A 283 -13.07 -5.86 6.39
C PHE A 283 -13.09 -5.33 4.95
N LYS A 284 -14.23 -5.46 4.26
CA LYS A 284 -14.39 -5.09 2.84
C LYS A 284 -14.64 -3.60 2.63
N LEU A 285 -15.36 -2.94 3.55
CA LEU A 285 -15.88 -1.58 3.42
C LEU A 285 -15.56 -0.73 4.67
N GLY A 286 -15.25 0.55 4.46
CA GLY A 286 -14.89 1.50 5.52
C GLY A 286 -13.55 2.20 5.27
N ASP A 287 -13.24 3.22 6.08
CA ASP A 287 -12.07 4.11 5.89
C ASP A 287 -10.71 3.38 6.02
N SER A 288 -10.67 2.24 6.72
CA SER A 288 -9.49 1.38 6.88
C SER A 288 -9.74 -0.04 6.34
N SER A 289 -10.68 -0.17 5.40
CA SER A 289 -11.00 -1.44 4.77
C SER A 289 -9.99 -1.85 3.71
N TYR A 290 -10.08 -3.11 3.29
CA TYR A 290 -9.26 -3.64 2.22
C TYR A 290 -9.47 -2.93 0.87
N SER A 291 -10.71 -2.52 0.58
CA SER A 291 -11.06 -1.78 -0.64
C SER A 291 -10.47 -0.36 -0.62
N ALA A 292 -10.57 0.33 0.52
CA ALA A 292 -9.94 1.64 0.72
C ALA A 292 -8.41 1.55 0.60
N MET A 293 -7.79 0.51 1.16
CA MET A 293 -6.35 0.28 0.99
C MET A 293 -5.95 -0.02 -0.45
N THR A 294 -6.80 -0.72 -1.19
CA THR A 294 -6.58 -0.95 -2.63
C THR A 294 -6.64 0.37 -3.40
N LEU A 295 -7.60 1.26 -3.09
CA LEU A 295 -7.66 2.60 -3.68
C LEU A 295 -6.41 3.42 -3.36
N CYS A 296 -6.00 3.44 -2.08
CA CYS A 296 -4.80 4.12 -1.61
C CYS A 296 -3.55 3.69 -2.39
N LYS A 297 -3.40 2.38 -2.65
CA LYS A 297 -2.28 1.87 -3.46
C LYS A 297 -2.39 2.24 -4.94
N ARG A 298 -3.58 2.25 -5.52
CA ARG A 298 -3.80 2.62 -6.94
C ARG A 298 -3.47 4.08 -7.21
N LEU A 299 -3.95 4.99 -6.35
CA LEU A 299 -3.76 6.43 -6.50
C LEU A 299 -2.42 6.91 -5.93
N GLY A 300 -1.83 6.17 -5.01
CA GLY A 300 -0.73 6.64 -4.16
C GLY A 300 -1.24 7.43 -2.96
N GLY A 301 -0.50 7.39 -1.85
CA GLY A 301 -0.97 7.91 -0.55
C GLY A 301 -1.32 9.40 -0.55
N SER A 302 -0.54 10.24 -1.24
CA SER A 302 -0.80 11.69 -1.29
C SER A 302 -2.11 12.05 -2.00
N ILE A 303 -2.37 11.41 -3.15
CA ILE A 303 -3.60 11.64 -3.93
C ILE A 303 -4.80 11.09 -3.18
N TYR A 304 -4.67 9.90 -2.60
CA TYR A 304 -5.69 9.30 -1.75
C TYR A 304 -6.07 10.21 -0.58
N ASP A 305 -5.10 10.70 0.19
CA ASP A 305 -5.35 11.58 1.33
C ASP A 305 -6.03 12.89 0.92
N SER A 306 -5.64 13.45 -0.23
CA SER A 306 -6.28 14.63 -0.79
C SER A 306 -7.74 14.36 -1.15
N LEU A 307 -8.01 13.28 -1.88
CA LEU A 307 -9.36 12.88 -2.29
C LEU A 307 -10.25 12.64 -1.06
N PHE A 308 -9.75 11.89 -0.07
CA PHE A 308 -10.46 11.59 1.17
C PHE A 308 -10.86 12.86 1.94
N LYS A 309 -9.99 13.88 1.98
CA LYS A 309 -10.24 15.13 2.71
C LYS A 309 -11.06 16.15 1.94
N SER A 310 -10.88 16.24 0.62
CA SER A 310 -11.48 17.29 -0.21
C SER A 310 -12.80 16.87 -0.87
N ASP A 311 -12.99 15.59 -1.17
CA ASP A 311 -14.15 15.08 -1.91
C ASP A 311 -14.52 13.66 -1.41
N LYS A 312 -14.99 13.61 -0.16
CA LYS A 312 -15.40 12.37 0.50
C LYS A 312 -16.46 11.57 -0.29
N PRO A 313 -17.51 12.18 -0.88
CA PRO A 313 -18.49 11.41 -1.65
C PRO A 313 -17.89 10.66 -2.84
N ASN A 314 -16.94 11.27 -3.56
CA ASN A 314 -16.24 10.63 -4.66
C ASN A 314 -15.26 9.56 -4.17
N HIS A 315 -14.55 9.81 -3.07
CA HIS A 315 -13.74 8.78 -2.40
C HIS A 315 -14.58 7.54 -2.09
N ASP A 316 -15.71 7.71 -1.41
CA ASP A 316 -16.57 6.60 -0.98
C ASP A 316 -17.15 5.84 -2.18
N LYS A 317 -17.50 6.55 -3.26
CA LYS A 317 -17.91 5.95 -4.54
C LYS A 317 -16.81 5.07 -5.14
N GLN A 318 -15.56 5.55 -5.20
CA GLN A 318 -14.44 4.77 -5.75
C GLN A 318 -14.09 3.55 -4.89
N VAL A 319 -14.19 3.67 -3.57
CA VAL A 319 -14.05 2.52 -2.66
C VAL A 319 -15.14 1.48 -2.92
N ALA A 320 -16.39 1.91 -3.12
CA ALA A 320 -17.49 1.02 -3.45
C ALA A 320 -17.31 0.34 -4.82
N GLU A 321 -16.83 1.06 -5.84
CA GLU A 321 -16.51 0.49 -7.16
C GLU A 321 -15.44 -0.61 -7.06
N ILE A 322 -14.38 -0.39 -6.27
CA ILE A 322 -13.35 -1.41 -6.01
C ILE A 322 -13.93 -2.63 -5.30
N ARG A 323 -14.83 -2.43 -4.32
CA ARG A 323 -15.51 -3.54 -3.66
C ARG A 323 -16.31 -4.35 -4.68
N THR A 324 -17.10 -3.70 -5.53
CA THR A 324 -17.87 -4.35 -6.59
C THR A 324 -16.97 -5.15 -7.53
N ASP A 325 -15.80 -4.61 -7.89
CA ASP A 325 -14.82 -5.35 -8.71
C ASP A 325 -14.33 -6.66 -8.04
N TYR A 326 -14.16 -6.69 -6.71
CA TYR A 326 -13.86 -7.93 -5.98
C TYR A 326 -15.08 -8.85 -5.90
N ASP A 327 -16.26 -8.29 -5.60
CA ASP A 327 -17.52 -9.03 -5.47
C ASP A 327 -17.89 -9.76 -6.77
N GLU A 328 -17.54 -9.19 -7.93
CA GLU A 328 -17.77 -9.74 -9.27
C GLU A 328 -16.55 -10.51 -9.82
N GLY A 329 -15.48 -10.65 -9.03
CA GLY A 329 -14.27 -11.41 -9.40
C GLY A 329 -13.40 -10.78 -10.48
N ARG A 330 -13.63 -9.51 -10.86
CA ARG A 330 -12.71 -8.74 -11.73
C ARG A 330 -11.37 -8.49 -11.07
N LEU A 331 -11.37 -8.40 -9.74
CA LEU A 331 -10.18 -8.37 -8.90
C LEU A 331 -10.16 -9.59 -7.98
N ARG A 332 -8.96 -10.04 -7.65
CA ARG A 332 -8.73 -11.10 -6.67
C ARG A 332 -7.76 -10.61 -5.61
N VAL A 333 -8.01 -10.97 -4.35
CA VAL A 333 -7.13 -10.58 -3.24
C VAL A 333 -5.87 -11.45 -3.27
N PRO A 334 -4.67 -10.88 -3.49
CA PRO A 334 -3.41 -11.60 -3.42
C PRO A 334 -3.25 -12.24 -2.04
N CYS A 335 -3.06 -13.55 -2.03
CA CYS A 335 -2.97 -14.32 -0.80
C CYS A 335 -1.62 -15.01 -0.69
N ILE A 336 -0.87 -14.67 0.35
CA ILE A 336 0.41 -15.27 0.67
C ILE A 336 0.20 -16.31 1.75
N THR A 337 0.75 -17.50 1.55
CA THR A 337 0.86 -18.53 2.58
C THR A 337 2.05 -18.19 3.47
N LEU A 338 1.80 -18.17 4.78
CA LEU A 338 2.82 -17.94 5.80
C LEU A 338 3.09 -19.26 6.53
N GLN A 339 4.20 -19.90 6.18
CA GLN A 339 4.70 -21.06 6.91
C GLN A 339 5.70 -20.58 7.96
N CYS A 340 5.42 -20.78 9.24
CA CYS A 340 6.39 -20.53 10.30
C CYS A 340 7.45 -21.64 10.23
N VAL A 341 8.72 -21.26 10.22
CA VAL A 341 9.86 -22.18 10.14
C VAL A 341 10.73 -22.15 11.39
N GLY A 342 10.45 -21.24 12.32
CA GLY A 342 11.19 -21.14 13.57
C GLY A 342 10.83 -19.89 14.38
N TYR A 343 11.35 -19.82 15.60
CA TYR A 343 11.21 -18.68 16.49
C TYR A 343 12.59 -18.31 17.05
N ASN A 344 13.10 -17.13 16.70
CA ASN A 344 14.44 -16.70 17.10
C ASN A 344 14.38 -15.85 18.39
N GLU A 345 14.62 -16.50 19.53
CA GLU A 345 14.64 -15.83 20.84
C GLU A 345 15.83 -14.88 21.01
N GLU A 346 16.98 -15.23 20.43
CA GLU A 346 18.18 -14.41 20.50
C GLU A 346 17.97 -13.06 19.80
N LEU A 347 17.25 -13.04 18.68
CA LEU A 347 16.87 -11.82 17.98
C LEU A 347 16.05 -10.90 18.90
N ILE A 348 15.09 -11.46 19.64
CA ILE A 348 14.28 -10.68 20.59
C ILE A 348 15.15 -10.15 21.73
N ALA A 349 16.00 -11.01 22.31
CA ALA A 349 16.91 -10.63 23.39
C ALA A 349 17.85 -9.50 22.96
N ASP A 350 18.43 -9.58 21.77
CA ASP A 350 19.28 -8.54 21.23
C ASP A 350 18.51 -7.24 20.94
N LEU A 351 17.29 -7.34 20.37
CA LEU A 351 16.42 -6.18 20.15
C LEU A 351 16.08 -5.47 21.46
N LYS A 352 15.83 -6.22 22.56
CA LYS A 352 15.63 -5.69 23.91
C LYS A 352 16.89 -4.99 24.43
N ASN A 353 18.03 -5.69 24.37
CA ASN A 353 19.30 -5.19 24.89
C ASN A 353 19.74 -3.89 24.21
N ASP A 354 19.54 -3.78 22.89
CA ASP A 354 19.84 -2.56 22.16
C ASP A 354 18.85 -1.43 22.44
N ALA A 355 17.59 -1.74 22.80
CA ALA A 355 16.65 -0.70 23.24
C ALA A 355 17.12 -0.04 24.54
N ALA A 356 17.58 -0.85 25.51
CA ALA A 356 18.08 -0.37 26.79
C ALA A 356 19.33 0.52 26.64
N LYS A 357 20.23 0.18 25.70
CA LYS A 357 21.43 1.00 25.40
C LYS A 357 21.09 2.34 24.77
N SER A 358 20.08 2.40 23.91
CA SER A 358 19.68 3.68 23.28
C SER A 358 19.12 4.68 24.28
N THR A 359 18.45 4.22 25.34
CA THR A 359 17.91 5.10 26.39
C THR A 359 18.99 5.69 27.30
N SER A 360 20.10 5.00 27.54
CA SER A 360 21.17 5.50 28.42
C SER A 360 22.11 6.53 27.75
N SER A 361 22.11 6.61 26.42
CA SER A 361 23.02 7.50 25.67
C SER A 361 22.43 8.91 25.39
N GLY A 362 21.19 9.15 25.82
CA GLY A 362 20.36 10.29 25.36
C GLY A 362 20.08 11.38 26.40
N THR A 363 21.08 11.91 27.11
CA THR A 363 21.00 13.26 27.70
C THR A 363 22.30 14.03 27.56
N ASN A 364 22.83 14.06 26.33
CA ASN A 364 23.55 15.24 25.85
C ASN A 364 22.66 15.95 24.83
N VAL A 365 21.48 16.37 25.28
CA VAL A 365 20.82 17.54 24.67
C VAL A 365 21.86 18.63 24.82
N ARG A 366 22.54 18.98 23.72
CA ARG A 366 23.27 20.23 23.63
C ARG A 366 22.26 21.29 24.05
N LYS A 367 22.38 21.75 25.30
CA LYS A 367 21.79 23.00 25.76
C LYS A 367 22.32 24.01 24.75
N VAL A 368 21.54 24.30 23.72
CA VAL A 368 21.68 25.52 22.95
C VAL A 368 21.34 26.58 23.97
N THR A 369 22.35 27.01 24.71
CA THR A 369 22.31 28.19 25.56
C THR A 369 22.06 29.33 24.60
N LEU A 370 20.78 29.61 24.36
CA LEU A 370 20.31 30.90 23.90
C LEU A 370 20.84 31.90 24.94
N ARG A 371 21.97 32.54 24.60
CA ARG A 371 22.41 33.73 25.31
C ARG A 371 21.30 34.74 25.12
N LEU A 372 20.57 35.04 26.18
CA LEU A 372 19.82 36.29 26.31
C LEU A 372 20.84 37.42 26.16
N GLY A 373 20.92 37.98 24.96
CA GLY A 373 21.53 39.28 24.69
C GLY A 373 20.44 40.34 24.71
N ASP A 374 20.81 41.51 25.23
CA ASP A 374 20.02 42.65 25.66
C ASP A 374 18.84 43.13 24.77
N PRO A 375 17.82 43.76 25.39
CA PRO A 375 16.77 44.48 24.69
C PRO A 375 17.22 45.92 24.38
N SER A 376 17.76 46.19 23.19
CA SER A 376 17.80 47.55 22.66
C SER A 376 18.08 47.60 21.16
N ALA A 377 17.46 48.57 20.50
CA ALA A 377 17.68 49.04 19.13
C ALA A 377 16.94 48.31 17.98
N HIS A 378 15.79 48.91 17.68
CA HIS A 378 15.23 49.20 16.35
C HIS A 378 16.11 48.93 15.10
N ALA A 379 15.39 48.47 14.07
CA ALA A 379 15.49 48.81 12.65
C ALA A 379 16.23 47.87 11.67
N SER A 380 15.51 47.64 10.56
CA SER A 380 15.97 47.23 9.22
C SER A 380 16.29 45.74 8.98
N LEU A 381 15.24 44.98 8.64
CA LEU A 381 15.35 43.72 7.91
C LEU A 381 15.72 44.00 6.45
N GLY A 382 17.03 44.08 6.20
CA GLY A 382 17.62 44.09 4.87
C GLY A 382 17.72 42.69 4.27
N LYS A 383 17.17 42.54 3.06
CA LYS A 383 17.39 41.41 2.14
C LYS A 383 18.90 41.14 1.97
N ARG A 384 19.34 39.90 2.17
CA ARG A 384 20.58 39.33 1.60
C ARG A 384 20.24 37.93 1.08
N LYS A 385 20.09 37.74 -0.23
CA LYS A 385 21.16 37.52 -1.22
C LYS A 385 22.00 36.29 -0.85
N ARG A 386 21.56 35.12 -1.31
CA ARG A 386 22.31 33.86 -1.30
C ARG A 386 23.16 33.83 -2.56
N ALA A 387 24.48 33.89 -2.40
CA ALA A 387 25.45 33.57 -3.43
C ALA A 387 26.63 32.83 -2.79
N ALA A 388 27.01 31.72 -3.44
CA ALA A 388 28.32 31.07 -3.50
C ALA A 388 28.96 30.43 -2.24
N LEU A 389 29.16 29.12 -2.36
CA LEU A 389 30.27 28.25 -1.92
C LEU A 389 29.91 26.87 -2.49
N ALA A 390 30.37 26.38 -3.64
CA ALA A 390 31.70 26.34 -4.27
C ALA A 390 32.75 25.61 -3.41
N GLU A 391 33.14 24.44 -3.92
CA GLU A 391 34.35 23.64 -3.66
C GLU A 391 34.37 22.68 -2.47
N SER A 392 34.17 21.37 -2.76
CA SER A 392 35.12 20.29 -2.47
C SER A 392 34.54 18.96 -2.97
N ASP A 393 34.78 18.62 -4.24
CA ASP A 393 34.65 17.26 -4.77
C ASP A 393 36.07 16.70 -4.94
N SER A 394 36.42 15.74 -4.08
CA SER A 394 37.58 14.87 -4.26
C SER A 394 37.11 13.62 -5.01
N GLU A 395 37.51 13.51 -6.27
CA GLU A 395 37.36 12.30 -7.08
C GLU A 395 38.34 11.22 -6.60
N ASP A 396 37.82 10.22 -5.88
CA ASP A 396 38.54 8.95 -5.69
C ASP A 396 38.39 8.11 -6.96
N ASN A 397 39.48 8.11 -7.71
CA ASN A 397 39.76 7.35 -8.90
C ASN A 397 39.92 5.86 -8.52
N LEU A 398 38.86 5.05 -8.73
CA LEU A 398 38.94 3.59 -8.61
C LEU A 398 39.19 3.00 -9.99
N ASP A 399 40.43 2.57 -10.20
CA ASP A 399 40.89 1.72 -11.30
C ASP A 399 39.97 0.49 -11.46
N ILE A 400 39.27 0.42 -12.60
CA ILE A 400 38.54 -0.75 -13.05
C ILE A 400 39.52 -1.60 -13.89
N PRO A 401 39.94 -2.80 -13.45
CA PRO A 401 40.76 -3.67 -14.27
C PRO A 401 39.96 -4.19 -15.47
N ALA A 402 40.59 -4.11 -16.64
CA ALA A 402 40.06 -4.52 -17.93
C ALA A 402 39.59 -6.00 -17.91
N ALA A 403 38.41 -6.23 -18.47
CA ALA A 403 37.87 -7.57 -18.67
C ALA A 403 38.75 -8.38 -19.66
N PRO A 404 39.04 -9.66 -19.40
CA PRO A 404 39.77 -10.50 -20.33
C PRO A 404 38.94 -10.83 -21.59
N PRO A 405 39.59 -11.00 -22.75
CA PRO A 405 38.91 -11.32 -24.00
C PRO A 405 38.23 -12.69 -23.95
N ARG A 406 37.00 -12.75 -24.50
CA ARG A 406 36.24 -13.99 -24.66
C ARG A 406 36.98 -14.94 -25.64
N PRO A 407 37.18 -16.22 -25.28
CA PRO A 407 37.68 -17.20 -26.24
C PRO A 407 36.57 -17.53 -27.26
N SER A 408 36.86 -17.26 -28.53
CA SER A 408 36.14 -17.78 -29.68
C SER A 408 36.46 -19.27 -29.85
N GLY A 409 35.63 -20.13 -29.28
CA GLY A 409 35.70 -21.58 -29.45
C GLY A 409 34.62 -22.07 -30.40
N SER A 410 34.92 -22.11 -31.69
CA SER A 410 34.23 -22.95 -32.67
C SER A 410 34.72 -24.39 -32.49
N ALA A 411 33.87 -25.27 -31.98
CA ALA A 411 34.09 -26.71 -32.00
C ALA A 411 33.00 -27.35 -32.86
N SER A 412 33.42 -27.82 -34.03
CA SER A 412 32.74 -28.82 -34.83
C SER A 412 32.52 -30.09 -33.99
N LEU A 413 31.33 -30.65 -34.07
CA LEU A 413 31.06 -32.03 -33.68
C LEU A 413 30.48 -32.72 -34.91
N GLU A 414 31.35 -33.44 -35.59
CA GLU A 414 31.00 -34.62 -36.37
C GLU A 414 30.80 -35.82 -35.42
N ALA A 415 30.00 -36.77 -35.89
CA ALA A 415 29.57 -38.05 -35.33
C ALA A 415 28.28 -38.02 -34.50
#